data_AF-A0A2K0TQV1-F1
#
_entry.id   AF-A0A2K0TQV1-F1
#
_cell.length_a   1.000
_cell.length_b   1.000
_cell.length_c   1.000
_cell.angle_alpha   90.00
_cell.angle_beta   90.00
_cell.angle_gamma   90.00
#
_symmetry.space_group_name_H-M   'P 1'
#
loop_
_entity.id
_entity.type
_entity.pdbx_description
1 polymer ?
#
loop_
_entity_poly.entity_id
_entity_poly.type
_entity_poly.pdbx_seq_one_letter_code
_entity_poly.pdbx_strand_id
1 'polypeptide(L)'
;MVLHLEQGTCSSGINLIDVNDYARACYTSDEYLDCDGDYECPTCKKYFRYMSGLLQHAESDNCNETLSRRKSPLAIFLRFLKARV
;
A
#
# COMPACT_ATOMS: atom_id res chain seq x y z
N MET A 1 -3.75 -3.80 -8.60
CA MET A 1 -4.54 -3.44 -7.41
C MET A 1 -4.49 -4.60 -6.41
N VAL A 2 -4.27 -4.33 -5.12
CA VAL A 2 -3.92 -5.32 -4.06
C VAL A 2 -5.15 -5.94 -3.36
N LEU A 3 -6.36 -5.47 -3.66
CA LEU A 3 -7.61 -5.87 -2.99
C LEU A 3 -7.85 -7.40 -2.96
N HIS A 4 -7.56 -8.10 -4.05
CA HIS A 4 -7.76 -9.56 -4.12
C HIS A 4 -6.82 -10.33 -3.17
N LEU A 5 -5.63 -9.76 -2.89
CA LEU A 5 -4.68 -10.29 -1.92
C LEU A 5 -5.21 -10.07 -0.49
N GLU A 6 -5.67 -8.86 -0.16
CA GLU A 6 -6.21 -8.60 1.19
C GLU A 6 -7.43 -9.46 1.52
N GLN A 7 -8.25 -9.80 0.53
CA GLN A 7 -9.41 -10.68 0.70
C GLN A 7 -9.03 -12.18 0.79
N GLY A 8 -7.76 -12.56 0.58
CA GLY A 8 -7.33 -13.95 0.58
C GLY A 8 -7.89 -14.78 -0.58
N THR A 9 -8.37 -14.12 -1.64
CA THR A 9 -8.98 -14.80 -2.79
C THR A 9 -7.96 -15.22 -3.85
N CYS A 10 -6.69 -14.89 -3.65
CA CYS A 10 -5.60 -15.20 -4.57
C CYS A 10 -5.02 -16.59 -4.31
N SER A 11 -4.64 -17.30 -5.37
CA SER A 11 -3.94 -18.59 -5.29
C SER A 11 -2.54 -18.51 -4.68
N SER A 12 -1.98 -17.31 -4.49
CA SER A 12 -0.71 -17.10 -3.79
C SER A 12 -0.77 -17.38 -2.28
N GLY A 13 -1.98 -17.50 -1.70
CA GLY A 13 -2.17 -17.71 -0.26
C GLY A 13 -1.98 -16.47 0.60
N ILE A 14 -1.64 -15.33 -0.02
CA ILE A 14 -1.48 -14.03 0.64
C ILE A 14 -2.86 -13.49 1.04
N ASN A 15 -2.96 -13.02 2.28
CA ASN A 15 -4.15 -12.39 2.85
C ASN A 15 -3.84 -10.99 3.42
N LEU A 16 -4.82 -10.37 4.09
CA LEU A 16 -4.68 -9.06 4.74
C LEU A 16 -3.49 -8.97 5.72
N ILE A 17 -3.25 -10.02 6.50
CA ILE A 17 -2.17 -10.05 7.50
C ILE A 17 -0.82 -9.97 6.76
N ASP A 18 -0.64 -10.79 5.73
CA ASP A 18 0.59 -10.80 4.93
C ASP A 18 0.84 -9.44 4.25
N VAL A 19 -0.21 -8.82 3.69
CA VAL A 19 -0.10 -7.48 3.07
C VAL A 19 0.35 -6.45 4.11
N ASN A 20 -0.22 -6.46 5.31
CA ASN A 20 0.17 -5.57 6.40
C ASN A 20 1.60 -5.82 6.87
N ASP A 21 2.02 -7.07 6.98
CA ASP A 21 3.39 -7.43 7.37
C ASP A 21 4.39 -7.00 6.29
N TYR A 22 4.06 -7.17 5.02
CA TYR A 22 4.87 -6.64 3.91
C TYR A 22 4.90 -5.12 3.88
N ALA A 23 3.80 -4.45 4.22
CA ALA A 23 3.76 -3.00 4.29
C ALA A 23 4.68 -2.46 5.38
N ARG A 24 4.70 -3.10 6.56
CA ARG A 24 5.61 -2.77 7.67
C ARG A 24 7.07 -3.10 7.36
N ALA A 25 7.33 -4.19 6.65
CA ALA A 25 8.67 -4.62 6.29
C ALA A 25 9.29 -3.83 5.12
N CYS A 26 8.50 -3.04 4.40
CA CYS A 26 9.00 -2.17 3.35
C CYS A 26 9.83 -1.03 3.94
N TYR A 27 10.93 -0.67 3.29
CA TYR A 27 11.86 0.36 3.80
C TYR A 27 11.33 1.80 3.71
N THR A 28 10.15 2.01 3.13
CA THR A 28 9.46 3.31 3.10
C THR A 28 8.16 3.27 3.90
N SER A 29 8.06 2.36 4.88
CA SER A 29 6.85 2.18 5.68
C SER A 29 6.48 3.46 6.43
N ASP A 30 7.46 4.20 6.93
CA ASP A 30 7.32 5.49 7.62
C ASP A 30 6.66 6.60 6.79
N GLU A 31 6.62 6.45 5.47
CA GLU A 31 6.01 7.44 4.59
C GLU A 31 4.50 7.26 4.44
N TYR A 32 3.98 6.04 4.67
CA TYR A 32 2.57 5.69 4.46
C TYR A 32 1.94 4.88 5.61
N LEU A 33 2.66 4.63 6.69
CA LEU A 33 2.15 4.05 7.93
C LEU A 33 2.39 5.02 9.07
N ASP A 34 1.37 5.22 9.90
CA ASP A 34 1.52 5.96 11.14
C ASP A 34 2.01 5.07 12.30
N CYS A 35 2.13 5.66 13.48
CA CYS A 35 2.57 4.99 14.70
C CYS A 35 1.63 3.86 15.16
N ASP A 36 0.34 3.96 14.84
CA ASP A 36 -0.69 2.99 15.18
C ASP A 36 -0.80 1.86 14.13
N GLY A 37 -0.11 2.03 13.00
CA GLY A 37 -0.08 1.11 11.88
C GLY A 37 -1.24 1.28 10.91
N ASP A 38 -1.94 2.41 10.97
CA ASP A 38 -2.93 2.82 9.97
C ASP A 38 -2.24 3.40 8.74
N TYR A 39 -2.85 3.19 7.57
CA TYR A 39 -2.28 3.67 6.31
C TYR A 39 -2.58 5.15 6.12
N GLU A 40 -1.56 5.95 5.89
CA GLU A 40 -1.68 7.38 5.62
C GLU A 40 -1.21 7.69 4.20
N CYS A 41 -1.92 8.56 3.49
CA CYS A 41 -1.42 9.10 2.22
C CYS A 41 -0.23 10.05 2.47
N PRO A 42 0.94 9.82 1.84
CA PRO A 42 2.14 10.65 2.06
C PRO A 42 1.91 12.14 1.72
N THR A 43 1.06 12.44 0.74
CA THR A 43 0.82 13.79 0.22
C THR A 43 -0.38 14.49 0.86
N CYS A 44 -1.56 13.84 0.90
CA CYS A 44 -2.77 14.49 1.42
C CYS A 44 -3.09 14.18 2.89
N LYS A 45 -2.32 13.28 3.53
CA LYS A 45 -2.47 12.92 4.95
C LYS A 45 -3.82 12.33 5.34
N LYS A 46 -4.52 11.75 4.36
CA LYS A 46 -5.76 11.01 4.59
C LYS A 46 -5.46 9.60 5.06
N TYR A 47 -6.21 9.15 6.07
CA TYR A 47 -6.09 7.81 6.63
C TYR A 47 -6.96 6.79 5.88
N PHE A 48 -6.46 5.57 5.84
CA PHE A 48 -7.06 4.41 5.21
C PHE A 48 -6.84 3.19 6.10
N ARG A 49 -7.88 2.35 6.21
CA ARG A 49 -7.81 1.10 6.95
C ARG A 49 -7.04 -0.01 6.20
N TYR A 50 -6.97 0.10 4.88
CA TYR A 50 -6.44 -0.94 4.00
C TYR A 50 -5.49 -0.34 2.97
N MET A 51 -4.46 -1.10 2.59
CA MET A 51 -3.49 -0.67 1.59
C MET A 51 -4.14 -0.54 0.22
N SER A 52 -5.11 -1.40 -0.10
CA SER A 52 -5.92 -1.25 -1.33
C SER A 52 -6.63 0.09 -1.40
N GLY A 53 -7.20 0.59 -0.29
CA GLY A 53 -7.89 1.88 -0.23
C GLY A 53 -6.93 3.05 -0.47
N LEU A 54 -5.74 3.00 0.13
CA LEU A 54 -4.70 4.00 -0.10
C LEU A 54 -4.21 3.99 -1.57
N LEU A 55 -3.97 2.81 -2.13
CA LEU A 55 -3.54 2.68 -3.52
C LEU A 55 -4.61 3.16 -4.51
N GLN A 56 -5.88 2.80 -4.30
CA GLN A 56 -6.99 3.30 -5.12
C GLN A 56 -7.13 4.81 -5.05
N HIS A 57 -6.92 5.39 -3.86
CA HIS A 57 -6.89 6.84 -3.69
C HIS A 57 -5.76 7.51 -4.48
N ALA A 58 -4.56 6.93 -4.47
CA ALA A 58 -3.41 7.42 -5.23
C ALA A 58 -3.52 7.16 -6.76
N GLU A 59 -4.32 6.19 -7.18
CA GLU A 59 -4.67 5.97 -8.60
C GLU A 59 -5.76 6.90 -9.10
N SER A 60 -6.54 7.50 -8.19
CA SER A 60 -7.60 8.44 -8.53
C SER A 60 -7.05 9.86 -8.72
N ASP A 61 -7.63 10.66 -9.63
CA ASP A 61 -7.30 12.09 -9.83
C ASP A 61 -7.66 13.00 -8.63
N ASN A 62 -8.04 12.42 -7.49
CA ASN A 62 -8.46 13.13 -6.29
C ASN A 62 -7.29 13.51 -5.37
N CYS A 63 -6.05 13.13 -5.72
CA CYS A 63 -4.87 13.38 -4.92
C CYS A 63 -3.66 13.75 -5.79
N ASN A 64 -2.73 14.50 -5.21
CA ASN A 64 -1.44 14.81 -5.86
C ASN A 64 -0.40 13.68 -5.65
N GLU A 65 -0.79 12.58 -5.02
CA GLU A 65 0.00 11.35 -4.97
C GLU A 65 0.04 10.70 -6.35
N THR A 66 1.18 10.11 -6.73
CA THR A 66 1.25 9.38 -8.00
C THR A 66 2.04 8.08 -7.88
N LEU A 67 1.45 7.00 -8.36
CA LEU A 67 2.10 5.71 -8.48
C LEU A 67 3.06 5.62 -9.69
N SER A 68 2.99 6.59 -10.61
CA SER A 68 3.82 6.64 -11.81
C SER A 68 5.27 7.06 -11.51
N ARG A 69 5.48 7.79 -10.40
CA ARG A 69 6.83 8.21 -9.99
C ARG A 69 7.55 7.02 -9.36
N ARG A 70 8.58 6.49 -10.03
CA ARG A 70 9.39 5.34 -9.56
C ARG A 70 9.87 5.41 -8.11
N LYS A 71 10.04 6.62 -7.57
CA LYS A 71 10.52 6.89 -6.22
C LYS A 71 9.40 7.21 -5.22
N SER A 72 8.12 7.18 -5.61
CA SER A 72 7.05 7.36 -4.63
C SER A 72 7.02 6.15 -3.68
N PRO A 73 6.73 6.38 -2.39
CA PRO A 73 6.68 5.31 -1.39
C PRO A 73 5.74 4.17 -1.77
N LEU A 74 4.58 4.50 -2.32
CA LEU A 74 3.58 3.51 -2.75
C LEU A 74 4.03 2.70 -3.98
N ALA A 75 4.72 3.33 -4.94
CA ALA A 75 5.30 2.62 -6.08
C ALA A 75 6.44 1.67 -5.66
N ILE A 76 7.21 2.07 -4.65
CA ILE A 76 8.24 1.24 -4.02
C ILE A 76 7.60 0.02 -3.35
N PHE A 77 6.57 0.23 -2.53
CA PHE A 77 5.82 -0.86 -1.90
C PHE A 77 5.26 -1.85 -2.93
N LEU A 78 4.62 -1.36 -4.00
CA LEU A 78 4.08 -2.22 -5.04
C LEU A 78 5.15 -3.11 -5.70
N ARG A 79 6.37 -2.58 -5.89
CA ARG A 79 7.51 -3.38 -6.39
C ARG A 79 7.99 -4.39 -5.35
N PHE A 80 8.04 -3.98 -4.08
CA PHE A 80 8.43 -4.85 -2.97
C PHE A 80 7.47 -6.03 -2.80
N LEU A 81 6.16 -5.78 -2.93
CA LEU A 81 5.10 -6.78 -2.87
C LEU A 81 5.18 -7.72 -4.09
N LYS A 82 5.32 -7.17 -5.31
CA LYS A 82 5.46 -7.97 -6.54
C LYS A 82 6.65 -8.94 -6.53
N ALA A 83 7.68 -8.67 -5.74
CA ALA A 83 8.82 -9.57 -5.59
C ALA A 83 8.56 -10.77 -4.64
N ARG A 84 7.40 -10.81 -3.97
CA ARG A 84 7.03 -11.80 -2.94
C ARG A 84 5.74 -12.56 -3.25
N VAL A 85 4.99 -12.13 -4.26
CA VAL A 85 3.73 -12.75 -4.72
C VAL A 85 3.99 -13.62 -5.93
#